data_AF-L8GJK6-F1
#
_entry.id   AF-L8GJK6-F1
#
_cell.length_a   1.000
_cell.length_b   1.000
_cell.length_c   1.000
_cell.angle_alpha   90.00
_cell.angle_beta   90.00
_cell.angle_gamma   90.00
#
_symmetry.space_group_name_H-M   'P 1'
#
loop_
_entity.id
_entity.type
_entity.pdbx_description
1 polymer ?
#
loop_
_entity_poly.entity_id
_entity_poly.type
_entity_poly.pdbx_seq_one_letter_code
_entity_poly.pdbx_strand_id
1 'polypeptide(L)'
;MQRLSRPRSTWTTFSGGVERAGLFGTARSGSSSLSRTLFAATCPPSRALTVAGRLAPMRTSSSGVAPLFTSARPGIAARVFPRLATATNGAALRPATLLRRANSTVTHQATQPGVMPKVAAATWHDVPTSMKVWIAGCTATVFGMVVVGGLTRLTESGLSMVDWGVLQMKPPITQEEWEAEFDKYKQFPEYKKLNSKMTVEEFKSIYYYEWAHRNLGRFLGAAYTLPLLYFTARGHVRGPLRTRLYAIAAGIGFQGLLGWYMVKSGLVEKDHPRVSQYRLAAHLGSAFVLYTAMLWTTFDFVLTPLTTTAKLTTSAAASAAAASAPTVLKLQAKMRKYAHGVAGLVFLTAISGAFVAGLDAGLIYTDFPYMGGQLVPNEILDMDPKWRNFTENDVTVQFQHRVLGITTFSSIVAMWLWSRKVPLPPRSRLAMNALLGMASLQVTLGIATLYTLVMTHVAATHQAGSLTLLSIATWLMHELKRLPK
;
A
#
# COMPACT_ATOMS: atom_id res chain seq x y z
N MET A 1 34.17 5.59 -39.77
CA MET A 1 33.01 4.90 -40.35
C MET A 1 31.74 5.65 -39.92
N GLN A 2 31.01 6.18 -40.90
CA GLN A 2 30.02 7.25 -40.79
C GLN A 2 28.74 6.83 -40.04
N ARG A 3 28.27 7.68 -39.12
CA ARG A 3 26.95 7.60 -38.47
C ARG A 3 26.07 8.73 -39.01
N LEU A 4 25.00 8.35 -39.70
CA LEU A 4 24.05 9.26 -40.33
C LEU A 4 23.24 10.03 -39.28
N SER A 5 23.26 11.35 -39.40
CA SER A 5 22.46 12.35 -38.68
C SER A 5 21.01 12.35 -39.18
N ARG A 6 20.03 12.27 -38.27
CA ARG A 6 18.60 12.47 -38.57
C ARG A 6 18.26 13.98 -38.59
N PRO A 7 17.37 14.46 -39.48
CA PRO A 7 17.04 15.88 -39.58
C PRO A 7 15.93 16.32 -38.60
N ARG A 8 16.03 17.56 -38.14
CA ARG A 8 15.04 18.30 -37.34
C ARG A 8 13.93 18.84 -38.24
N SER A 9 12.66 18.68 -37.84
CA SER A 9 11.52 19.36 -38.48
C SER A 9 11.32 20.76 -37.87
N THR A 10 11.42 21.78 -38.71
CA THR A 10 11.10 23.18 -38.41
C THR A 10 9.66 23.47 -38.79
N TRP A 11 8.89 24.03 -37.85
CA TRP A 11 7.58 24.62 -38.13
C TRP A 11 7.78 26.06 -38.64
N THR A 12 7.41 26.33 -39.89
CA THR A 12 7.33 27.68 -40.45
C THR A 12 5.86 28.10 -40.61
N THR A 13 5.50 29.18 -39.93
CA THR A 13 4.29 29.97 -40.11
C THR A 13 4.33 30.73 -41.44
N PHE A 14 3.24 30.74 -42.20
CA PHE A 14 3.08 31.61 -43.37
C PHE A 14 1.82 32.47 -43.21
N SER A 15 2.02 33.78 -43.16
CA SER A 15 1.03 34.83 -43.29
C SER A 15 1.24 35.53 -44.64
N GLY A 16 0.17 35.77 -45.40
CA GLY A 16 0.22 36.58 -46.62
C GLY A 16 -1.15 36.66 -47.28
N GLY A 17 -1.70 37.88 -47.37
CA GLY A 17 -3.02 38.16 -47.93
C GLY A 17 -3.01 38.71 -49.35
N VAL A 18 -4.22 38.66 -49.93
CA VAL A 18 -4.86 39.59 -50.89
C VAL A 18 -4.22 39.80 -52.27
N GLU A 19 -4.95 39.38 -53.33
CA GLU A 19 -5.33 40.27 -54.44
C GLU A 19 -6.53 39.74 -55.26
N ARG A 20 -7.35 40.68 -55.77
CA ARG A 20 -8.58 40.52 -56.56
C ARG A 20 -8.28 40.53 -58.07
N ALA A 21 -9.12 39.88 -58.90
CA ALA A 21 -10.07 40.55 -59.84
C ALA A 21 -10.48 39.70 -61.06
N GLY A 22 -11.80 39.68 -61.32
CA GLY A 22 -12.48 39.68 -62.63
C GLY A 22 -12.58 38.36 -63.43
N LEU A 23 -13.57 38.10 -64.28
CA LEU A 23 -14.92 38.61 -64.59
C LEU A 23 -15.46 37.72 -65.75
N PHE A 24 -16.79 37.51 -65.80
CA PHE A 24 -17.64 37.05 -66.94
C PHE A 24 -17.55 35.60 -67.50
N GLY A 25 -18.73 34.99 -67.70
CA GLY A 25 -18.93 33.88 -68.64
C GLY A 25 -20.14 32.98 -68.34
N THR A 26 -21.03 32.80 -69.30
CA THR A 26 -22.43 32.35 -69.19
C THR A 26 -22.69 30.86 -69.49
N ALA A 27 -23.73 30.32 -68.81
CA ALA A 27 -24.78 29.42 -69.31
C ALA A 27 -24.57 27.89 -69.54
N ARG A 28 -25.66 27.19 -69.18
CA ARG A 28 -26.25 25.92 -69.66
C ARG A 28 -25.99 24.59 -68.90
N SER A 29 -27.06 24.24 -68.17
CA SER A 29 -27.84 22.98 -68.21
C SER A 29 -27.14 21.63 -68.10
N GLY A 30 -27.58 20.84 -67.10
CA GLY A 30 -27.41 19.40 -67.07
C GLY A 30 -27.82 18.82 -65.73
N SER A 31 -29.06 18.38 -65.61
CA SER A 31 -29.61 17.75 -64.42
C SER A 31 -29.03 16.36 -64.19
N SER A 32 -28.74 16.01 -62.94
CA SER A 32 -29.10 14.69 -62.41
C SER A 32 -29.17 14.71 -60.88
N SER A 33 -30.40 14.50 -60.44
CA SER A 33 -30.85 14.05 -59.14
C SER A 33 -29.97 12.94 -58.56
N LEU A 34 -29.65 13.00 -57.25
CA LEU A 34 -30.21 12.07 -56.26
C LEU A 34 -29.80 12.45 -54.83
N SER A 35 -30.80 12.32 -53.97
CA SER A 35 -30.95 12.96 -52.67
C SER A 35 -30.07 12.39 -51.56
N ARG A 36 -29.63 13.29 -50.68
CA ARG A 36 -29.19 13.00 -49.31
C ARG A 36 -30.39 12.57 -48.46
N THR A 37 -30.40 11.32 -48.00
CA THR A 37 -31.29 10.89 -46.91
C THR A 37 -30.55 11.07 -45.59
N LEU A 38 -30.95 12.09 -44.84
CA LEU A 38 -30.70 12.26 -43.41
C LEU A 38 -31.55 11.24 -42.66
N PHE A 39 -30.91 10.32 -41.92
CA PHE A 39 -31.58 9.58 -40.86
C PHE A 39 -31.32 10.29 -39.53
N ALA A 40 -32.30 11.08 -39.12
CA ALA A 40 -32.53 11.42 -37.73
C ALA A 40 -33.37 10.28 -37.12
N ALA A 41 -32.86 9.63 -36.08
CA ALA A 41 -33.64 8.72 -35.25
C ALA A 41 -33.49 9.14 -33.79
N THR A 42 -34.63 9.57 -33.29
CA THR A 42 -35.05 9.99 -31.96
C THR A 42 -34.62 9.04 -30.83
N CYS A 43 -34.14 9.62 -29.74
CA CYS A 43 -33.87 8.95 -28.47
C CYS A 43 -35.15 8.99 -27.59
N PRO A 44 -35.63 7.87 -27.01
CA PRO A 44 -36.74 7.91 -26.06
C PRO A 44 -36.26 8.22 -24.63
N PRO A 45 -37.05 8.92 -23.80
CA PRO A 45 -36.65 9.30 -22.45
C PRO A 45 -36.72 8.12 -21.47
N SER A 46 -35.72 8.02 -20.59
CA SER A 46 -35.66 7.03 -19.51
C SER A 46 -36.73 7.29 -18.46
N ARG A 47 -37.49 6.25 -18.12
CA ARG A 47 -38.48 6.23 -17.03
C ARG A 47 -37.80 6.49 -15.68
N ALA A 48 -38.20 7.58 -15.03
CA ALA A 48 -38.00 7.80 -13.61
C ALA A 48 -38.93 6.86 -12.81
N LEU A 49 -38.38 6.16 -11.82
CA LEU A 49 -39.16 5.38 -10.87
C LEU A 49 -39.37 6.23 -9.62
N THR A 50 -40.58 6.77 -9.51
CA THR A 50 -41.09 7.50 -8.36
C THR A 50 -41.48 6.50 -7.26
N VAL A 51 -40.91 6.63 -6.07
CA VAL A 51 -41.49 6.06 -4.84
C VAL A 51 -41.73 7.21 -3.87
N ALA A 52 -42.95 7.75 -3.89
CA ALA A 52 -43.58 8.42 -2.76
C ALA A 52 -44.21 7.31 -1.89
N GLY A 53 -44.31 7.35 -0.56
CA GLY A 53 -44.08 8.36 0.45
C GLY A 53 -44.96 7.96 1.65
N ARG A 54 -44.45 8.09 2.89
CA ARG A 54 -45.26 8.25 4.12
C ARG A 54 -44.38 8.86 5.22
N LEU A 55 -44.49 10.19 5.34
CA LEU A 55 -44.27 11.00 6.55
C LEU A 55 -45.50 10.79 7.47
N ALA A 56 -45.58 11.01 8.78
CA ALA A 56 -44.85 11.71 9.86
C ALA A 56 -45.43 11.17 11.23
N PRO A 57 -45.20 11.71 12.46
CA PRO A 57 -44.54 12.96 12.83
C PRO A 57 -43.57 12.98 14.04
N MET A 58 -42.87 14.11 14.09
CA MET A 58 -42.20 14.84 15.19
C MET A 58 -42.50 14.49 16.66
N ARG A 59 -41.44 14.60 17.47
CA ARG A 59 -41.49 15.44 18.68
C ARG A 59 -40.19 16.23 18.85
N THR A 60 -40.37 17.54 18.98
CA THR A 60 -39.37 18.58 19.26
C THR A 60 -39.24 18.78 20.78
N SER A 61 -38.06 19.16 21.25
CA SER A 61 -37.92 20.32 22.14
C SER A 61 -36.48 20.84 22.13
N SER A 62 -36.43 22.16 22.02
CA SER A 62 -35.29 23.05 21.89
C SER A 62 -34.94 23.71 23.22
N SER A 63 -33.75 24.32 23.26
CA SER A 63 -33.27 25.50 24.02
C SER A 63 -31.93 25.18 24.70
N GLY A 64 -30.90 26.02 24.72
CA GLY A 64 -30.71 27.44 24.38
C GLY A 64 -29.27 27.82 24.75
N VAL A 65 -28.85 29.03 24.40
CA VAL A 65 -27.48 29.52 24.22
C VAL A 65 -26.89 30.19 25.49
N ALA A 66 -25.59 29.93 25.78
CA ALA A 66 -24.44 30.70 26.38
C ALA A 66 -24.62 31.88 27.40
N PRO A 67 -23.57 32.59 27.91
CA PRO A 67 -22.15 32.32 28.29
C PRO A 67 -21.77 32.83 29.73
N LEU A 68 -20.51 32.65 30.19
CA LEU A 68 -19.58 33.67 30.77
C LEU A 68 -18.56 33.17 31.84
N PHE A 69 -17.36 33.74 31.71
CA PHE A 69 -16.13 33.83 32.52
C PHE A 69 -16.22 33.69 34.05
N THR A 70 -15.18 33.14 34.69
CA THR A 70 -14.13 33.91 35.42
C THR A 70 -13.10 33.00 36.13
N SER A 71 -11.94 33.60 36.37
CA SER A 71 -10.66 33.08 36.89
C SER A 71 -10.66 32.65 38.37
N ALA A 72 -9.75 31.73 38.74
CA ALA A 72 -8.69 31.96 39.75
C ALA A 72 -7.92 30.67 40.12
N ARG A 73 -6.58 30.74 40.13
CA ARG A 73 -5.64 29.95 40.99
C ARG A 73 -5.60 30.59 42.40
N PRO A 74 -4.89 30.11 43.45
CA PRO A 74 -3.87 29.03 43.58
C PRO A 74 -4.13 28.07 44.79
N GLY A 75 -3.34 27.03 45.06
CA GLY A 75 -2.14 27.13 45.90
C GLY A 75 -1.84 25.84 46.70
N ILE A 76 -0.56 25.65 46.99
CA ILE A 76 0.14 24.50 47.58
C ILE A 76 0.02 24.49 49.11
N ALA A 77 -0.04 23.31 49.75
CA ALA A 77 0.66 23.07 51.03
C ALA A 77 0.71 21.57 51.38
N ALA A 78 1.88 21.15 51.85
CA ALA A 78 2.23 19.81 52.27
C ALA A 78 1.99 19.59 53.78
N ARG A 79 2.27 18.35 54.19
CA ARG A 79 3.07 17.94 55.37
C ARG A 79 2.33 17.44 56.63
N VAL A 80 2.80 16.27 57.07
CA VAL A 80 3.24 15.87 58.42
C VAL A 80 2.51 14.68 59.07
N PHE A 81 3.30 13.63 59.32
CA PHE A 81 3.09 12.51 60.26
C PHE A 81 3.16 12.97 61.73
N PRO A 82 2.51 12.25 62.65
CA PRO A 82 3.24 11.57 63.74
C PRO A 82 2.67 10.16 63.99
N ARG A 83 3.13 9.27 64.89
CA ARG A 83 4.40 8.87 65.55
C ARG A 83 4.03 7.62 66.37
N LEU A 84 4.98 6.71 66.62
CA LEU A 84 4.87 5.55 67.53
C LEU A 84 4.76 5.91 69.02
N ALA A 85 4.12 5.02 69.80
CA ALA A 85 4.48 4.58 71.17
C ALA A 85 3.70 3.26 71.47
N THR A 86 4.27 2.07 71.76
CA THR A 86 4.85 1.53 73.04
C THR A 86 4.11 1.97 74.30
N ALA A 87 3.74 1.18 75.31
CA ALA A 87 3.86 -0.21 75.78
C ALA A 87 2.76 -0.34 76.89
N THR A 88 2.32 -1.44 77.50
CA THR A 88 2.99 -2.36 78.44
C THR A 88 1.93 -3.30 79.07
N ASN A 89 2.34 -4.55 79.34
CA ASN A 89 2.08 -5.42 80.51
C ASN A 89 0.65 -5.78 81.00
N GLY A 90 0.45 -7.09 81.24
CA GLY A 90 -0.43 -7.55 82.33
C GLY A 90 -1.00 -8.98 82.26
N ALA A 91 -0.26 -9.93 82.85
CA ALA A 91 -0.73 -11.10 83.63
C ALA A 91 -1.51 -12.29 83.00
N ALA A 92 -0.78 -13.41 82.95
CA ALA A 92 -1.09 -14.82 83.22
C ALA A 92 -2.53 -15.30 83.55
N LEU A 93 -2.92 -16.43 82.93
CA LEU A 93 -3.40 -17.68 83.56
C LEU A 93 -3.47 -18.81 82.49
N ARG A 94 -2.98 -20.01 82.85
CA ARG A 94 -3.10 -21.31 82.14
C ARG A 94 -3.97 -22.25 83.00
N PRO A 95 -4.33 -23.47 82.56
CA PRO A 95 -4.95 -23.91 81.30
C PRO A 95 -6.16 -24.87 81.58
N ALA A 96 -7.04 -25.12 80.61
CA ALA A 96 -7.93 -26.28 80.67
C ALA A 96 -8.30 -26.78 79.26
N THR A 97 -7.66 -27.89 78.90
CA THR A 97 -8.18 -29.04 78.12
C THR A 97 -9.51 -28.89 77.39
N LEU A 98 -9.44 -28.97 76.05
CA LEU A 98 -10.39 -29.73 75.23
C LEU A 98 -9.64 -30.35 74.04
N LEU A 99 -9.31 -31.62 74.19
CA LEU A 99 -8.77 -32.50 73.16
C LEU A 99 -9.84 -32.73 72.09
N ARG A 100 -9.75 -32.01 70.96
CA ARG A 100 -10.43 -32.42 69.72
C ARG A 100 -9.42 -33.14 68.84
N ARG A 101 -9.52 -34.47 68.84
CA ARG A 101 -8.81 -35.39 67.95
C ARG A 101 -9.19 -35.07 66.49
N ALA A 102 -8.30 -34.40 65.77
CA ALA A 102 -8.34 -34.33 64.31
C ALA A 102 -7.19 -35.19 63.79
N ASN A 103 -7.53 -36.35 63.21
CA ASN A 103 -6.60 -37.14 62.42
C ASN A 103 -6.14 -36.28 61.23
N SER A 104 -4.96 -35.69 61.33
CA SER A 104 -4.26 -35.12 60.18
C SER A 104 -3.22 -36.15 59.74
N THR A 105 -3.53 -36.85 58.65
CA THR A 105 -2.58 -37.64 57.90
C THR A 105 -1.50 -36.69 57.41
N VAL A 106 -0.32 -36.74 58.01
CA VAL A 106 0.86 -36.03 57.52
C VAL A 106 1.33 -36.75 56.26
N THR A 107 0.81 -36.36 55.11
CA THR A 107 1.43 -36.67 53.82
C THR A 107 2.69 -35.81 53.73
N HIS A 108 3.86 -36.43 53.90
CA HIS A 108 5.13 -35.85 53.48
C HIS A 108 5.07 -35.58 51.97
N GLN A 109 4.69 -34.37 51.59
CA GLN A 109 4.77 -33.92 50.22
C GLN A 109 6.24 -33.58 49.95
N ALA A 110 6.94 -34.51 49.30
CA ALA A 110 8.29 -34.28 48.82
C ALA A 110 8.30 -33.01 47.95
N THR A 111 9.02 -31.98 48.42
CA THR A 111 9.32 -30.78 47.65
C THR A 111 10.12 -31.19 46.42
N GLN A 112 9.41 -31.33 45.29
CA GLN A 112 10.05 -31.39 43.97
C GLN A 112 10.84 -30.09 43.77
N PRO A 113 12.08 -30.14 43.26
CA PRO A 113 12.82 -28.93 42.94
C PRO A 113 11.99 -28.08 41.97
N GLY A 114 11.81 -26.81 42.33
CA GLY A 114 10.98 -25.87 41.59
C GLY A 114 11.40 -25.77 40.13
N VAL A 115 10.66 -26.46 39.26
CA VAL A 115 10.68 -26.18 37.83
C VAL A 115 10.11 -24.77 37.70
N MET A 116 10.98 -23.78 37.46
CA MET A 116 10.53 -22.44 37.08
C MET A 116 9.50 -22.62 35.96
N PRO A 117 8.28 -22.07 36.08
CA PRO A 117 7.31 -22.18 35.01
C PRO A 117 7.97 -21.60 33.76
N LYS A 118 8.14 -22.44 32.74
CA LYS A 118 8.66 -22.05 31.44
C LYS A 118 7.68 -21.01 30.93
N VAL A 119 7.99 -19.73 31.11
CA VAL A 119 7.12 -18.61 30.73
C VAL A 119 6.73 -18.86 29.28
N ALA A 120 5.46 -19.20 29.07
CA ALA A 120 4.97 -19.60 27.76
C ALA A 120 5.38 -18.51 26.77
N ALA A 121 6.01 -18.91 25.65
CA ALA A 121 6.35 -17.97 24.60
C ALA A 121 5.08 -17.18 24.28
N ALA A 122 5.15 -15.84 24.41
CA ALA A 122 4.00 -14.97 24.16
C ALA A 122 3.34 -15.42 22.86
N THR A 123 2.10 -15.90 22.95
CA THR A 123 1.38 -16.30 21.76
C THR A 123 1.13 -15.03 20.95
N TRP A 124 1.18 -15.10 19.63
CA TRP A 124 1.05 -13.94 18.73
C TRP A 124 -0.27 -13.16 18.94
N HIS A 125 -1.21 -13.70 19.72
CA HIS A 125 -2.53 -13.16 20.00
C HIS A 125 -2.64 -12.45 21.36
N ASP A 126 -1.72 -12.70 22.28
CA ASP A 126 -1.70 -12.13 23.65
C ASP A 126 -0.86 -10.85 23.74
N VAL A 127 -0.98 -9.98 22.73
CA VAL A 127 -0.31 -8.67 22.71
C VAL A 127 -1.26 -7.56 23.13
N PRO A 128 -0.77 -6.53 23.85
CA PRO A 128 -1.63 -5.42 24.29
C PRO A 128 -2.19 -4.64 23.10
N THR A 129 -3.37 -4.05 23.25
CA THR A 129 -4.05 -3.28 22.18
C THR A 129 -3.17 -2.18 21.60
N SER A 130 -2.35 -1.52 22.43
CA SER A 130 -1.39 -0.51 21.98
C SER A 130 -0.40 -1.05 20.94
N MET A 131 0.02 -2.31 21.07
CA MET A 131 0.92 -2.95 20.11
C MET A 131 0.21 -3.28 18.78
N LYS A 132 -1.10 -3.63 18.84
CA LYS A 132 -1.94 -3.85 17.66
C LYS A 132 -2.12 -2.56 16.86
N VAL A 133 -2.47 -1.46 17.55
CA VAL A 133 -2.64 -0.13 16.94
C VAL A 133 -1.31 0.37 16.37
N TRP A 134 -0.20 0.18 17.10
CA TRP A 134 1.12 0.58 16.65
C TRP A 134 1.55 -0.11 15.34
N ILE A 135 1.49 -1.44 15.26
CA ILE A 135 1.90 -2.16 14.04
C ILE A 135 0.96 -1.87 12.87
N ALA A 136 -0.35 -1.76 13.12
CA ALA A 136 -1.34 -1.42 12.11
C ALA A 136 -1.13 0.00 11.57
N GLY A 137 -0.88 0.97 12.47
CA GLY A 137 -0.55 2.34 12.11
C GLY A 137 0.70 2.42 11.25
N CYS A 138 1.80 1.77 11.65
CA CYS A 138 3.03 1.75 10.84
C CYS A 138 2.82 1.09 9.48
N THR A 139 2.02 0.00 9.41
CA THR A 139 1.68 -0.68 8.15
C THR A 139 0.91 0.27 7.22
N ALA A 140 -0.08 1.00 7.74
CA ALA A 140 -0.83 2.00 6.99
C ALA A 140 0.06 3.17 6.53
N THR A 141 1.00 3.61 7.37
CA THR A 141 2.00 4.63 6.98
C THR A 141 2.86 4.15 5.81
N VAL A 142 3.33 2.89 5.80
CA VAL A 142 4.07 2.33 4.66
C VAL A 142 3.22 2.31 3.40
N PHE A 143 1.95 1.92 3.49
CA PHE A 143 1.03 1.99 2.34
C PHE A 143 0.95 3.42 1.79
N GLY A 144 0.70 4.41 2.65
CA GLY A 144 0.65 5.82 2.24
C GLY A 144 1.98 6.31 1.65
N MET A 145 3.10 5.90 2.23
CA MET A 145 4.44 6.24 1.75
C MET A 145 4.71 5.69 0.35
N VAL A 146 4.25 4.47 0.03
CA VAL A 146 4.32 3.91 -1.33
C VAL A 146 3.54 4.79 -2.31
N VAL A 147 2.33 5.24 -1.95
CA VAL A 147 1.52 6.12 -2.82
C VAL A 147 2.22 7.46 -3.05
N VAL A 148 2.73 8.10 -1.99
CA VAL A 148 3.47 9.37 -2.09
C VAL A 148 4.77 9.19 -2.89
N GLY A 149 5.45 8.05 -2.76
CA GLY A 149 6.63 7.73 -3.56
C GLY A 149 6.31 7.52 -5.04
N GLY A 150 5.17 6.90 -5.34
CA GLY A 150 4.65 6.80 -6.71
C GLY A 150 4.38 8.16 -7.32
N LEU A 151 3.72 9.05 -6.57
CA LEU A 151 3.50 10.44 -7.00
C LEU A 151 4.83 11.16 -7.25
N THR A 152 5.79 11.05 -6.33
CA THR A 152 7.13 11.63 -6.47
C THR A 152 7.84 11.18 -7.75
N ARG A 153 7.65 9.92 -8.18
CA ARG A 153 8.18 9.43 -9.45
C ARG A 153 7.41 9.97 -10.66
N LEU A 154 6.07 9.92 -10.61
CA LEU A 154 5.19 10.33 -11.71
C LEU A 154 5.23 11.84 -11.98
N THR A 155 5.58 12.64 -10.96
CA THR A 155 5.80 14.09 -11.09
C THR A 155 7.28 14.45 -11.28
N GLU A 156 8.14 13.46 -11.56
CA GLU A 156 9.58 13.63 -11.76
C GLU A 156 10.26 14.43 -10.65
N SER A 157 9.82 14.24 -9.42
CA SER A 157 10.23 15.05 -8.28
C SER A 157 11.38 14.44 -7.49
N GLY A 158 11.79 13.21 -7.80
CA GLY A 158 12.74 12.43 -6.99
C GLY A 158 14.20 12.92 -7.00
N LEU A 159 14.49 14.02 -7.70
CA LEU A 159 15.81 14.65 -7.78
C LEU A 159 15.76 16.14 -7.40
N SER A 160 14.64 16.63 -6.88
CA SER A 160 14.45 18.04 -6.53
C SER A 160 15.24 18.49 -5.27
N MET A 161 15.65 17.54 -4.43
CA MET A 161 16.34 17.81 -3.16
C MET A 161 17.47 16.81 -2.88
N VAL A 162 18.66 17.32 -2.56
CA VAL A 162 19.83 16.49 -2.21
C VAL A 162 20.25 16.64 -0.75
N ASP A 163 19.69 17.59 0.00
CA ASP A 163 20.05 17.78 1.40
C ASP A 163 19.53 16.61 2.27
N TRP A 164 20.49 15.91 2.90
CA TRP A 164 20.27 14.67 3.66
C TRP A 164 20.22 14.88 5.18
N GLY A 165 20.01 16.11 5.67
CA GLY A 165 19.98 16.37 7.10
C GLY A 165 19.06 15.39 7.83
N VAL A 166 19.61 14.64 8.79
CA VAL A 166 18.87 13.62 9.54
C VAL A 166 17.74 14.25 10.36
N LEU A 167 17.98 15.48 10.85
CA LEU A 167 17.05 16.28 11.65
C LEU A 167 16.42 17.45 10.88
N GLN A 168 16.84 17.70 9.63
CA GLN A 168 16.26 18.76 8.82
C GLN A 168 14.92 18.27 8.24
N MET A 169 13.85 18.58 8.99
CA MET A 169 12.48 18.22 8.63
C MET A 169 11.65 19.41 8.14
N LYS A 170 12.11 20.65 8.39
CA LYS A 170 11.35 21.86 8.08
C LYS A 170 11.51 22.22 6.59
N PRO A 171 10.41 22.37 5.81
CA PRO A 171 10.50 22.89 4.45
C PRO A 171 10.78 24.41 4.47
N PRO A 172 11.28 24.99 3.37
CA PRO A 172 11.40 26.44 3.22
C PRO A 172 10.05 27.13 3.46
N ILE A 173 10.06 28.21 4.23
CA ILE A 173 8.86 29.00 4.57
C ILE A 173 8.93 30.38 3.95
N THR A 174 10.09 31.04 4.00
CA THR A 174 10.24 32.39 3.44
C THR A 174 10.58 32.30 1.95
N GLN A 175 10.34 33.39 1.23
CA GLN A 175 10.63 33.45 -0.20
C GLN A 175 12.14 33.35 -0.45
N GLU A 176 12.97 33.92 0.42
CA GLU A 176 14.43 33.82 0.33
C GLU A 176 14.93 32.38 0.53
N GLU A 177 14.33 31.64 1.47
CA GLU A 177 14.64 30.21 1.66
C GLU A 177 14.26 29.39 0.42
N TRP A 178 13.13 29.71 -0.22
CA TRP A 178 12.70 29.06 -1.46
C TRP A 178 13.62 29.34 -2.63
N GLU A 179 14.07 30.59 -2.78
CA GLU A 179 15.01 30.99 -3.83
C GLU A 179 16.36 30.30 -3.64
N ALA A 180 16.84 30.20 -2.39
CA ALA A 180 18.09 29.51 -2.08
C ALA A 180 18.03 28.01 -2.44
N GLU A 181 16.93 27.31 -2.10
CA GLU A 181 16.76 25.90 -2.51
C GLU A 181 16.61 25.76 -4.02
N PHE A 182 15.89 26.68 -4.67
CA PHE A 182 15.73 26.65 -6.12
C PHE A 182 17.06 26.89 -6.83
N ASP A 183 17.91 27.77 -6.31
CA ASP A 183 19.26 28.01 -6.86
C ASP A 183 20.18 26.79 -6.74
N LYS A 184 20.01 25.97 -5.69
CA LYS A 184 20.67 24.65 -5.62
C LYS A 184 20.15 23.73 -6.72
N TYR A 185 18.83 23.64 -6.89
CA TYR A 185 18.19 22.79 -7.90
C TYR A 185 18.59 23.18 -9.33
N LYS A 186 18.79 24.48 -9.63
CA LYS A 186 19.32 24.96 -10.92
C LYS A 186 20.68 24.36 -11.28
N GLN A 187 21.45 23.88 -10.29
CA GLN A 187 22.73 23.23 -10.54
C GLN A 187 22.59 21.80 -11.02
N PHE A 188 21.44 21.17 -10.82
CA PHE A 188 21.24 19.76 -11.14
C PHE A 188 21.09 19.54 -12.65
N PRO A 189 21.52 18.36 -13.16
CA PRO A 189 21.37 18.01 -14.56
C PRO A 189 19.90 18.02 -15.04
N GLU A 190 18.96 17.65 -14.18
CA GLU A 190 17.52 17.64 -14.47
C GLU A 190 17.00 19.04 -14.80
N TYR A 191 17.32 20.05 -13.98
CA TYR A 191 16.99 21.45 -14.29
C TYR A 191 17.60 21.89 -15.62
N LYS A 192 18.90 21.63 -15.80
CA LYS A 192 19.64 22.08 -17.00
C LYS A 192 19.09 21.48 -18.30
N LYS A 193 18.54 20.27 -18.27
CA LYS A 193 18.10 19.54 -19.46
C LYS A 193 16.59 19.54 -19.68
N LEU A 194 15.80 19.36 -18.63
CA LEU A 194 14.36 19.16 -18.71
C LEU A 194 13.60 20.40 -18.21
N ASN A 195 14.04 20.98 -17.10
CA ASN A 195 13.27 22.00 -16.37
C ASN A 195 13.86 23.42 -16.44
N SER A 196 14.62 23.74 -17.50
CA SER A 196 15.41 25.00 -17.58
C SER A 196 14.58 26.30 -17.55
N LYS A 197 13.28 26.19 -17.82
CA LYS A 197 12.30 27.30 -17.82
C LYS A 197 11.40 27.32 -16.59
N MET A 198 11.61 26.40 -15.64
CA MET A 198 10.76 26.24 -14.46
C MET A 198 10.84 27.47 -13.56
N THR A 199 9.72 27.89 -12.96
CA THR A 199 9.72 28.96 -11.95
C THR A 199 9.86 28.39 -10.53
N VAL A 200 10.09 29.27 -9.54
CA VAL A 200 10.11 28.87 -8.12
C VAL A 200 8.77 28.26 -7.69
N GLU A 201 7.65 28.75 -8.23
CA GLU A 201 6.30 28.25 -7.93
C GLU A 201 6.10 26.82 -8.41
N GLU A 202 6.58 26.50 -9.60
CA GLU A 202 6.56 25.15 -10.14
C GLU A 202 7.50 24.22 -9.37
N PHE A 203 8.69 24.73 -8.99
CA PHE A 203 9.65 24.01 -8.15
C PHE A 203 9.08 23.62 -6.78
N LYS A 204 8.29 24.51 -6.14
CA LYS A 204 7.63 24.22 -4.85
C LYS A 204 6.83 22.92 -4.90
N SER A 205 6.11 22.66 -5.99
CA SER A 205 5.28 21.46 -6.15
C SER A 205 6.12 20.18 -6.11
N ILE A 206 7.17 20.11 -6.94
CA ILE A 206 8.05 18.93 -6.97
C ILE A 206 8.81 18.75 -5.66
N TYR A 207 9.26 19.85 -5.05
CA TYR A 207 9.92 19.84 -3.75
C TYR A 207 9.03 19.22 -2.66
N TYR A 208 7.75 19.58 -2.61
CA TYR A 208 6.83 19.08 -1.59
C TYR A 208 6.60 17.57 -1.67
N TYR A 209 6.49 16.99 -2.87
CA TYR A 209 6.34 15.53 -3.01
C TYR A 209 7.55 14.79 -2.46
N GLU A 210 8.75 15.21 -2.85
CA GLU A 210 9.98 14.60 -2.37
C GLU A 210 10.20 14.82 -0.87
N TRP A 211 9.98 16.04 -0.38
CA TRP A 211 10.03 16.39 1.04
C TRP A 211 9.06 15.52 1.85
N ALA A 212 7.81 15.36 1.40
CA ALA A 212 6.81 14.56 2.09
C ALA A 212 7.23 13.09 2.14
N HIS A 213 7.69 12.52 1.02
CA HIS A 213 8.14 11.13 0.97
C HIS A 213 9.32 10.86 1.92
N ARG A 214 10.35 11.73 1.91
CA ARG A 214 11.53 11.61 2.78
C ARG A 214 11.18 11.74 4.25
N ASN A 215 10.34 12.72 4.61
CA ASN A 215 9.95 12.96 6.01
C ASN A 215 9.00 11.88 6.54
N LEU A 216 8.11 11.33 5.71
CA LEU A 216 7.33 10.16 6.07
C LEU A 216 8.23 8.95 6.37
N GLY A 217 9.31 8.75 5.60
CA GLY A 217 10.31 7.72 5.89
C GLY A 217 11.00 7.90 7.25
N ARG A 218 11.42 9.13 7.58
CA ARG A 218 12.01 9.46 8.90
C ARG A 218 11.01 9.24 10.04
N PHE A 219 9.78 9.74 9.87
CA PHE A 219 8.70 9.55 10.82
C PHE A 219 8.44 8.06 11.06
N LEU A 220 8.32 7.25 10.00
CA LEU A 220 8.12 5.81 10.10
C LEU A 220 9.28 5.14 10.86
N GLY A 221 10.52 5.52 10.57
CA GLY A 221 11.70 5.01 11.26
C GLY A 221 11.61 5.20 12.79
N ALA A 222 11.25 6.41 13.23
CA ALA A 222 11.06 6.72 14.65
C ALA A 222 9.79 6.07 15.24
N ALA A 223 8.66 6.19 14.55
CA ALA A 223 7.36 5.66 14.98
C ALA A 223 7.34 4.13 15.08
N TYR A 224 8.17 3.43 14.30
CA TYR A 224 8.38 2.00 14.45
C TYR A 224 9.40 1.69 15.54
N THR A 225 10.59 2.29 15.49
CA THR A 225 11.71 1.86 16.33
C THR A 225 11.51 2.21 17.80
N LEU A 226 11.00 3.40 18.14
CA LEU A 226 10.85 3.83 19.53
C LEU A 226 9.85 2.95 20.30
N PRO A 227 8.63 2.66 19.79
CA PRO A 227 7.73 1.74 20.47
C PRO A 227 8.26 0.30 20.50
N LEU A 228 8.98 -0.16 19.47
CA LEU A 228 9.62 -1.49 19.49
C LEU A 228 10.60 -1.63 20.67
N LEU A 229 11.47 -0.63 20.86
CA LEU A 229 12.42 -0.61 21.99
C LEU A 229 11.67 -0.58 23.32
N TYR A 230 10.64 0.26 23.44
CA TYR A 230 9.79 0.31 24.63
C TYR A 230 9.13 -1.05 24.94
N PHE A 231 8.44 -1.67 23.98
CA PHE A 231 7.78 -2.96 24.19
C PHE A 231 8.77 -4.09 24.47
N THR A 232 9.98 -4.02 23.92
CA THR A 232 11.07 -4.95 24.24
C THR A 232 11.53 -4.78 25.69
N ALA A 233 11.77 -3.53 26.14
CA ALA A 233 12.16 -3.23 27.50
C ALA A 233 11.09 -3.61 28.54
N ARG A 234 9.81 -3.46 28.18
CA ARG A 234 8.66 -3.92 28.98
C ARG A 234 8.43 -5.43 28.93
N GLY A 235 9.22 -6.16 28.16
CA GLY A 235 9.18 -7.62 28.09
C GLY A 235 8.03 -8.20 27.26
N HIS A 236 7.26 -7.37 26.53
CA HIS A 236 6.19 -7.81 25.63
C HIS A 236 6.72 -8.47 24.33
N VAL A 237 7.95 -8.14 23.93
CA VAL A 237 8.58 -8.66 22.71
C VAL A 237 9.66 -9.68 23.07
N ARG A 238 9.37 -10.97 22.87
CA ARG A 238 10.29 -12.08 23.21
C ARG A 238 10.31 -13.16 22.12
N GLY A 239 11.35 -14.00 22.16
CA GLY A 239 11.45 -15.19 21.31
C GLY A 239 11.37 -14.88 19.79
N PRO A 240 10.64 -15.70 19.00
CA PRO A 240 10.52 -15.50 17.55
C PRO A 240 9.87 -14.17 17.13
N LEU A 241 8.98 -13.61 17.97
CA LEU A 241 8.37 -12.31 17.73
C LEU A 241 9.42 -11.20 17.74
N ARG A 242 10.40 -11.28 18.66
CA ARG A 242 11.54 -10.36 18.71
C ARG A 242 12.32 -10.39 17.41
N THR A 243 12.74 -11.56 16.95
CA THR A 243 13.51 -11.69 15.70
C THR A 243 12.75 -11.10 14.52
N ARG A 244 11.44 -11.36 14.41
CA ARG A 244 10.61 -10.81 13.32
C ARG A 244 10.54 -9.27 13.36
N LEU A 245 10.23 -8.68 14.51
CA LEU A 245 10.08 -7.22 14.61
C LEU A 245 11.40 -6.47 14.40
N TYR A 246 12.51 -7.01 14.91
CA TYR A 246 13.83 -6.43 14.65
C TYR A 246 14.28 -6.62 13.19
N ALA A 247 13.92 -7.73 12.53
CA ALA A 247 14.14 -7.89 11.11
C ALA A 247 13.35 -6.87 10.28
N ILE A 248 12.11 -6.55 10.67
CA ILE A 248 11.32 -5.47 10.05
C ILE A 248 11.99 -4.11 10.30
N ALA A 249 12.46 -3.82 11.53
CA ALA A 249 13.20 -2.59 11.81
C ALA A 249 14.45 -2.44 10.94
N ALA A 250 15.23 -3.52 10.78
CA ALA A 250 16.37 -3.56 9.88
C ALA A 250 15.95 -3.33 8.42
N GLY A 251 14.81 -3.91 8.00
CA GLY A 251 14.21 -3.67 6.69
C GLY A 251 13.81 -2.22 6.45
N ILE A 252 13.27 -1.53 7.45
CA ILE A 252 12.96 -0.08 7.38
C ILE A 252 14.26 0.74 7.22
N GLY A 253 15.31 0.41 7.99
CA GLY A 253 16.63 1.04 7.82
C GLY A 253 17.22 0.81 6.43
N PHE A 254 17.10 -0.42 5.93
CA PHE A 254 17.53 -0.79 4.58
C PHE A 254 16.75 -0.06 3.48
N GLN A 255 15.45 0.21 3.67
CA GLN A 255 14.68 1.06 2.76
C GLN A 255 15.27 2.46 2.65
N GLY A 256 15.68 3.07 3.78
CA GLY A 256 16.36 4.36 3.78
C GLY A 256 17.67 4.33 2.98
N LEU A 257 18.48 3.27 3.15
CA LEU A 257 19.72 3.06 2.39
C LEU A 257 19.47 2.89 0.89
N LEU A 258 18.47 2.08 0.51
CA LEU A 258 18.09 1.90 -0.89
C LEU A 258 17.54 3.18 -1.51
N GLY A 259 16.73 3.96 -0.77
CA GLY A 259 16.23 5.25 -1.22
C GLY A 259 17.36 6.24 -1.50
N TRP A 260 18.35 6.30 -0.62
CA TRP A 260 19.57 7.08 -0.85
C TRP A 260 20.34 6.62 -2.11
N TYR A 261 20.54 5.32 -2.25
CA TYR A 261 21.20 4.73 -3.41
C TYR A 261 20.45 5.02 -4.73
N MET A 262 19.13 5.03 -4.68
CA MET A 262 18.24 5.34 -5.80
C MET A 262 18.33 6.81 -6.23
N VAL A 263 18.40 7.76 -5.29
CA VAL A 263 18.56 9.19 -5.62
C VAL A 263 19.96 9.47 -6.17
N LYS A 264 21.00 8.88 -5.57
CA LYS A 264 22.39 9.09 -5.98
C LYS A 264 22.64 8.77 -7.46
N SER A 265 21.93 7.82 -8.07
CA SER A 265 22.05 7.52 -9.52
C SER A 265 21.77 8.74 -10.39
N GLY A 266 20.64 9.42 -10.13
CA GLY A 266 20.15 10.45 -11.04
C GLY A 266 21.02 11.71 -11.06
N LEU A 267 21.87 11.88 -10.04
CA LEU A 267 22.81 12.99 -9.93
C LEU A 267 24.15 12.72 -10.65
N VAL A 268 24.50 11.45 -10.86
CA VAL A 268 25.79 11.05 -11.45
C VAL A 268 25.67 10.78 -12.96
N GLU A 269 24.52 10.25 -13.40
CA GLU A 269 24.26 9.98 -14.82
C GLU A 269 23.94 11.28 -15.56
N LYS A 270 24.97 11.86 -16.19
CA LYS A 270 24.85 13.16 -16.87
C LYS A 270 23.95 13.12 -18.10
N ASP A 271 23.83 11.98 -18.79
CA ASP A 271 23.17 11.91 -20.10
C ASP A 271 21.64 11.80 -20.00
N HIS A 272 21.13 11.01 -19.05
CA HIS A 272 19.71 10.89 -18.72
C HIS A 272 19.53 11.05 -17.21
N PRO A 273 19.22 12.27 -16.72
CA PRO A 273 19.12 12.55 -15.29
C PRO A 273 17.80 12.02 -14.73
N ARG A 274 17.67 10.69 -14.68
CA ARG A 274 16.54 9.97 -14.12
C ARG A 274 17.02 8.86 -13.21
N VAL A 275 16.15 8.44 -12.29
CA VAL A 275 16.41 7.28 -11.45
C VAL A 275 16.41 6.02 -12.32
N SER A 276 17.48 5.23 -12.22
CA SER A 276 17.56 3.93 -12.89
C SER A 276 16.37 3.03 -12.54
N GLN A 277 15.72 2.47 -13.57
CA GLN A 277 14.58 1.56 -13.42
C GLN A 277 14.91 0.34 -12.54
N TYR A 278 16.17 -0.12 -12.54
CA TYR A 278 16.62 -1.20 -11.66
C TYR A 278 16.57 -0.81 -10.20
N ARG A 279 16.99 0.42 -9.87
CA ARG A 279 17.00 0.91 -8.48
C ARG A 279 15.59 1.24 -8.01
N LEU A 280 14.76 1.80 -8.89
CA LEU A 280 13.33 2.00 -8.64
C LEU A 280 12.63 0.67 -8.35
N ALA A 281 12.84 -0.36 -9.19
CA ALA A 281 12.28 -1.68 -8.99
C ALA A 281 12.79 -2.36 -7.72
N ALA A 282 14.09 -2.23 -7.41
CA ALA A 282 14.67 -2.77 -6.17
C ALA A 282 14.08 -2.10 -4.93
N HIS A 283 13.96 -0.77 -4.93
CA HIS A 283 13.39 -0.01 -3.83
C HIS A 283 11.91 -0.34 -3.63
N LEU A 284 11.09 -0.25 -4.69
CA LEU A 284 9.66 -0.56 -4.61
C LEU A 284 9.41 -2.03 -4.25
N GLY A 285 10.12 -2.97 -4.87
CA GLY A 285 9.98 -4.40 -4.61
C GLY A 285 10.32 -4.77 -3.16
N SER A 286 11.42 -4.23 -2.63
CA SER A 286 11.77 -4.44 -1.22
C SER A 286 10.81 -3.73 -0.25
N ALA A 287 10.25 -2.58 -0.62
CA ALA A 287 9.18 -1.93 0.13
C ALA A 287 7.91 -2.80 0.18
N PHE A 288 7.55 -3.47 -0.92
CA PHE A 288 6.41 -4.39 -0.98
C PHE A 288 6.63 -5.64 -0.11
N VAL A 289 7.86 -6.18 -0.07
CA VAL A 289 8.22 -7.28 0.84
C VAL A 289 8.09 -6.85 2.29
N LEU A 290 8.65 -5.69 2.64
CA LEU A 290 8.58 -5.12 3.98
C LEU A 290 7.12 -4.88 4.40
N TYR A 291 6.34 -4.24 3.54
CA TYR A 291 4.92 -4.01 3.74
C TYR A 291 4.15 -5.32 3.96
N THR A 292 4.39 -6.34 3.13
CA THR A 292 3.73 -7.64 3.25
C THR A 292 4.07 -8.31 4.58
N ALA A 293 5.32 -8.23 5.05
CA ALA A 293 5.74 -8.74 6.35
C ALA A 293 5.07 -7.98 7.52
N MET A 294 4.94 -6.66 7.42
CA MET A 294 4.26 -5.83 8.41
C MET A 294 2.74 -6.09 8.43
N LEU A 295 2.11 -6.20 7.27
CA LEU A 295 0.70 -6.53 7.12
C LEU A 295 0.40 -7.93 7.67
N TRP A 296 1.25 -8.90 7.35
CA TRP A 296 1.15 -10.24 7.91
C TRP A 296 1.23 -10.24 9.44
N THR A 297 2.15 -9.47 10.00
CA THR A 297 2.30 -9.32 11.46
C THR A 297 1.07 -8.64 12.07
N THR A 298 0.51 -7.64 11.39
CA THR A 298 -0.75 -6.99 11.78
C THR A 298 -1.89 -7.99 11.80
N PHE A 299 -2.02 -8.86 10.80
CA PHE A 299 -3.03 -9.91 10.79
C PHE A 299 -2.83 -10.96 11.89
N ASP A 300 -1.59 -11.36 12.19
CA ASP A 300 -1.30 -12.24 13.32
C ASP A 300 -1.79 -11.63 14.65
N PHE A 301 -1.67 -10.31 14.83
CA PHE A 301 -2.08 -9.60 16.05
C PHE A 301 -3.58 -9.30 16.16
N VAL A 302 -4.21 -8.93 15.04
CA VAL A 302 -5.60 -8.42 15.02
C VAL A 302 -6.61 -9.53 14.77
N LEU A 303 -6.30 -10.48 13.90
CA LEU A 303 -7.26 -11.48 13.48
C LEU A 303 -7.15 -12.72 14.38
N THR A 304 -8.07 -12.87 15.32
CA THR A 304 -8.16 -13.98 16.30
C THR A 304 -8.17 -15.38 15.63
N PRO A 305 -7.57 -16.42 16.24
CA PRO A 305 -7.63 -17.79 15.72
C PRO A 305 -9.05 -18.35 15.61
N LEU A 306 -9.35 -19.01 14.49
CA LEU A 306 -10.62 -19.72 14.25
C LEU A 306 -10.87 -20.89 15.22
N THR A 307 -9.84 -21.32 15.95
CA THR A 307 -9.92 -22.40 16.95
C THR A 307 -10.72 -22.03 18.19
N THR A 308 -10.91 -20.73 18.48
CA THR A 308 -11.77 -20.29 19.60
C THR A 308 -13.26 -20.50 19.28
N THR A 309 -13.64 -20.37 18.01
CA THR A 309 -15.04 -20.51 17.55
C THR A 309 -15.44 -21.97 17.30
N ALA A 310 -14.49 -22.86 17.01
CA ALA A 310 -14.75 -24.27 16.74
C ALA A 310 -15.02 -25.12 18.00
N LYS A 311 -14.72 -24.61 19.20
CA LYS A 311 -15.03 -25.28 20.47
C LYS A 311 -16.54 -25.31 20.82
N LEU A 312 -17.40 -24.72 20.00
CA LEU A 312 -18.82 -24.47 20.32
C LEU A 312 -19.85 -25.31 19.54
N THR A 313 -19.47 -26.20 18.61
CA THR A 313 -20.47 -26.97 17.84
C THR A 313 -20.15 -28.47 17.75
N THR A 314 -20.81 -29.22 18.65
CA THR A 314 -21.06 -30.67 18.70
C THR A 314 -21.95 -31.15 17.52
N SER A 315 -22.24 -32.44 17.26
CA SER A 315 -21.59 -33.75 17.45
C SER A 315 -22.14 -34.79 16.43
N ALA A 316 -23.04 -34.43 15.49
CA ALA A 316 -23.54 -35.32 14.44
C ALA A 316 -23.08 -34.92 13.02
N ALA A 317 -22.95 -33.61 12.74
CA ALA A 317 -22.30 -33.12 11.51
C ALA A 317 -20.80 -33.49 11.45
N ALA A 318 -20.20 -33.80 12.60
CA ALA A 318 -18.80 -34.17 12.73
C ALA A 318 -18.46 -35.53 12.08
N SER A 319 -19.38 -36.50 12.02
CA SER A 319 -19.11 -37.84 11.49
C SER A 319 -19.15 -37.91 9.96
N ALA A 320 -20.12 -37.24 9.31
CA ALA A 320 -20.15 -37.06 7.86
C ALA A 320 -19.05 -36.09 7.37
N ALA A 321 -18.72 -35.07 8.17
CA ALA A 321 -17.54 -34.22 7.95
C ALA A 321 -16.23 -35.00 8.11
N ALA A 322 -16.15 -36.02 8.98
CA ALA A 322 -14.97 -36.86 9.16
C ALA A 322 -14.70 -37.79 7.96
N ALA A 323 -15.74 -38.35 7.32
CA ALA A 323 -15.59 -39.19 6.14
C ALA A 323 -15.16 -38.41 4.88
N SER A 324 -15.60 -37.15 4.76
CA SER A 324 -15.22 -36.22 3.69
C SER A 324 -13.98 -35.36 4.02
N ALA A 325 -13.53 -35.39 5.28
CA ALA A 325 -12.39 -34.63 5.79
C ALA A 325 -11.11 -34.81 4.96
N PRO A 326 -10.64 -36.03 4.61
CA PRO A 326 -9.35 -36.16 3.93
C PRO A 326 -9.38 -35.54 2.52
N THR A 327 -10.51 -35.63 1.80
CA THR A 327 -10.66 -35.02 0.46
C THR A 327 -10.77 -33.51 0.56
N VAL A 328 -11.54 -32.99 1.52
CA VAL A 328 -11.69 -31.55 1.78
C VAL A 328 -10.37 -30.91 2.20
N LEU A 329 -9.62 -31.54 3.12
CA LEU A 329 -8.32 -31.06 3.59
C LEU A 329 -7.30 -31.05 2.46
N LYS A 330 -7.24 -32.09 1.62
CA LYS A 330 -6.39 -32.11 0.42
C LYS A 330 -6.72 -30.96 -0.53
N LEU A 331 -8.01 -30.67 -0.74
CA LEU A 331 -8.46 -29.61 -1.62
C LEU A 331 -8.11 -28.21 -1.04
N GLN A 332 -8.31 -28.00 0.25
CA GLN A 332 -7.92 -26.79 0.96
C GLN A 332 -6.40 -26.59 0.99
N ALA A 333 -5.63 -27.66 1.16
CA ALA A 333 -4.17 -27.63 1.10
C ALA A 333 -3.66 -27.26 -0.30
N LYS A 334 -4.27 -27.81 -1.36
CA LYS A 334 -3.99 -27.37 -2.74
C LYS A 334 -4.34 -25.90 -2.91
N MET A 335 -5.54 -25.47 -2.49
CA MET A 335 -5.97 -24.06 -2.58
C MET A 335 -4.97 -23.12 -1.89
N ARG A 336 -4.43 -23.50 -0.74
CA ARG A 336 -3.37 -22.74 -0.05
C ARG A 336 -2.12 -22.58 -0.91
N LYS A 337 -1.66 -23.65 -1.58
CA LYS A 337 -0.49 -23.57 -2.48
C LYS A 337 -0.74 -22.64 -3.67
N TYR A 338 -1.91 -22.76 -4.31
CA TYR A 338 -2.29 -21.87 -5.41
C TYR A 338 -2.40 -20.41 -4.97
N ALA A 339 -2.95 -20.15 -3.78
CA ALA A 339 -3.03 -18.79 -3.24
C ALA A 339 -1.63 -18.14 -3.06
N HIS A 340 -0.61 -18.92 -2.65
CA HIS A 340 0.77 -18.42 -2.60
C HIS A 340 1.34 -18.16 -3.99
N GLY A 341 1.08 -19.05 -4.95
CA GLY A 341 1.48 -18.85 -6.36
C GLY A 341 0.86 -17.59 -6.96
N VAL A 342 -0.44 -17.38 -6.76
CA VAL A 342 -1.16 -16.19 -7.22
C VAL A 342 -0.64 -14.93 -6.52
N ALA A 343 -0.41 -14.96 -5.21
CA ALA A 343 0.18 -13.81 -4.51
C ALA A 343 1.59 -13.47 -5.02
N GLY A 344 2.41 -14.48 -5.30
CA GLY A 344 3.73 -14.30 -5.91
C GLY A 344 3.64 -13.69 -7.31
N LEU A 345 2.64 -14.11 -8.11
CA LEU A 345 2.40 -13.54 -9.43
C LEU A 345 1.90 -12.08 -9.36
N VAL A 346 0.99 -11.76 -8.43
CA VAL A 346 0.57 -10.37 -8.14
C VAL A 346 1.78 -9.50 -7.79
N PHE A 347 2.65 -10.00 -6.91
CA PHE A 347 3.88 -9.30 -6.52
C PHE A 347 4.83 -9.09 -7.71
N LEU A 348 5.04 -10.10 -8.55
CA LEU A 348 5.89 -10.00 -9.74
C LEU A 348 5.32 -8.98 -10.75
N THR A 349 4.01 -9.00 -10.98
CA THR A 349 3.32 -8.02 -11.85
C THR A 349 3.42 -6.61 -11.30
N ALA A 350 3.34 -6.43 -9.99
CA ALA A 350 3.55 -5.12 -9.36
C ALA A 350 4.99 -4.60 -9.60
N ILE A 351 5.99 -5.46 -9.45
CA ILE A 351 7.40 -5.11 -9.69
C ILE A 351 7.65 -4.79 -11.16
N SER A 352 7.09 -5.55 -12.10
CA SER A 352 7.26 -5.22 -13.53
C SER A 352 6.70 -3.84 -13.89
N GLY A 353 5.68 -3.37 -13.17
CA GLY A 353 5.17 -2.00 -13.27
C GLY A 353 6.21 -0.93 -12.88
N ALA A 354 7.15 -1.24 -11.99
CA ALA A 354 8.24 -0.32 -11.65
C ALA A 354 9.23 -0.12 -12.81
N PHE A 355 9.44 -1.15 -13.64
CA PHE A 355 10.24 -1.02 -14.85
C PHE A 355 9.51 -0.17 -15.89
N VAL A 356 8.20 -0.37 -16.06
CA VAL A 356 7.36 0.46 -16.95
C VAL A 356 7.42 1.93 -16.55
N ALA A 357 7.25 2.23 -15.26
CA ALA A 357 7.35 3.59 -14.74
C ALA A 357 8.79 4.14 -14.80
N GLY A 358 9.82 3.31 -14.61
CA GLY A 358 11.22 3.73 -14.67
C GLY A 358 11.69 4.09 -16.08
N LEU A 359 11.14 3.44 -17.11
CA LEU A 359 11.46 3.69 -18.51
C LEU A 359 10.50 4.68 -19.19
N ASP A 360 9.46 5.15 -18.49
CA ASP A 360 8.35 5.92 -19.06
C ASP A 360 7.60 5.15 -20.17
N ALA A 361 7.68 3.82 -20.12
CA ALA A 361 7.18 2.92 -21.15
C ALA A 361 5.64 2.92 -21.28
N GLY A 362 4.93 3.49 -20.29
CA GLY A 362 3.48 3.67 -20.35
C GLY A 362 3.01 4.62 -21.47
N LEU A 363 3.90 5.45 -22.00
CA LEU A 363 3.62 6.43 -23.05
C LEU A 363 3.91 5.92 -24.47
N ILE A 364 4.47 4.72 -24.62
CA ILE A 364 4.90 4.19 -25.93
C ILE A 364 3.70 3.72 -26.76
N TYR A 365 2.99 2.70 -26.27
CA TYR A 365 1.72 2.27 -26.85
C TYR A 365 0.58 2.54 -25.88
N THR A 366 -0.45 3.24 -26.34
CA THR A 366 -1.57 3.70 -25.51
C THR A 366 -2.90 3.04 -25.87
N ASP A 367 -2.89 2.17 -26.89
CA ASP A 367 -3.96 1.25 -27.22
C ASP A 367 -3.90 -0.05 -26.41
N PHE A 368 -5.04 -0.74 -26.31
CA PHE A 368 -5.20 -2.07 -25.72
C PHE A 368 -6.38 -2.78 -26.41
N PRO A 369 -6.32 -4.11 -26.67
CA PRO A 369 -5.25 -5.05 -26.35
C PRO A 369 -4.05 -4.98 -27.29
N TYR A 370 -4.18 -4.28 -28.41
CA TYR A 370 -3.10 -4.06 -29.36
C TYR A 370 -2.04 -3.10 -28.81
N MET A 371 -0.88 -3.09 -29.46
CA MET A 371 0.24 -2.19 -29.27
C MET A 371 0.66 -1.73 -30.66
N GLY A 372 0.12 -0.59 -31.10
CA GLY A 372 0.37 -0.06 -32.44
C GLY A 372 -0.28 -0.90 -33.55
N GLY A 373 -1.48 -1.42 -33.29
CA GLY A 373 -2.23 -2.26 -34.24
C GLY A 373 -1.77 -3.72 -34.33
N GLN A 374 -0.76 -4.13 -33.55
CA GLN A 374 -0.29 -5.51 -33.45
C GLN A 374 -0.44 -6.05 -32.03
N LEU A 375 -0.54 -7.36 -31.84
CA LEU A 375 -0.56 -7.95 -30.48
C LEU A 375 0.84 -8.03 -29.86
N VAL A 376 1.85 -8.24 -30.70
CA VAL A 376 3.26 -8.26 -30.33
C VAL A 376 3.97 -7.29 -31.27
N PRO A 377 4.51 -6.17 -30.78
CA PRO A 377 5.28 -5.24 -31.61
C PRO A 377 6.53 -5.91 -32.18
N ASN A 378 7.02 -5.42 -33.32
CA ASN A 378 8.22 -5.95 -33.96
C ASN A 378 9.51 -5.55 -33.22
N GLU A 379 9.44 -4.45 -32.47
CA GLU A 379 10.56 -3.76 -31.83
C GLU A 379 11.00 -4.42 -30.51
N ILE A 380 10.34 -5.50 -30.08
CA ILE A 380 10.55 -6.16 -28.78
C ILE A 380 11.97 -6.73 -28.57
N LEU A 381 12.78 -6.82 -29.63
CA LEU A 381 14.15 -7.35 -29.60
C LEU A 381 15.17 -6.45 -30.30
N ASP A 382 14.87 -5.16 -30.47
CA ASP A 382 15.70 -4.21 -31.24
C ASP A 382 17.03 -3.84 -30.58
N MET A 383 17.17 -4.00 -29.25
CA MET A 383 18.43 -3.73 -28.56
C MET A 383 19.40 -4.92 -28.62
N ASP A 384 20.70 -4.62 -28.68
CA ASP A 384 21.77 -5.60 -28.52
C ASP A 384 22.61 -5.30 -27.25
N PRO A 385 23.08 -6.36 -26.54
CA PRO A 385 22.71 -7.76 -26.68
C PRO A 385 21.23 -8.04 -26.33
N LYS A 386 20.63 -9.07 -26.94
CA LYS A 386 19.18 -9.33 -26.89
C LYS A 386 18.57 -9.42 -25.49
N TRP A 387 19.33 -9.89 -24.49
CA TRP A 387 18.84 -9.99 -23.12
C TRP A 387 18.51 -8.63 -22.48
N ARG A 388 19.10 -7.53 -22.96
CA ARG A 388 18.82 -6.18 -22.43
C ARG A 388 17.39 -5.74 -22.71
N ASN A 389 16.78 -6.22 -23.80
CA ASN A 389 15.42 -5.84 -24.15
C ASN A 389 14.42 -6.12 -23.01
N PHE A 390 14.59 -7.21 -22.29
CA PHE A 390 13.69 -7.59 -21.19
C PHE A 390 13.71 -6.64 -19.98
N THR A 391 14.63 -5.67 -19.92
CA THR A 391 14.75 -4.74 -18.78
C THR A 391 15.03 -3.29 -19.17
N GLU A 392 15.41 -3.03 -20.41
CA GLU A 392 15.84 -1.71 -20.89
C GLU A 392 15.11 -1.26 -22.16
N ASN A 393 14.53 -2.17 -22.93
CA ASN A 393 13.66 -1.82 -24.06
C ASN A 393 12.26 -1.53 -23.52
N ASP A 394 11.82 -0.29 -23.70
CA ASP A 394 10.54 0.23 -23.23
C ASP A 394 9.36 -0.53 -23.82
N VAL A 395 9.38 -0.83 -25.13
CA VAL A 395 8.37 -1.65 -25.81
C VAL A 395 8.27 -3.03 -25.17
N THR A 396 9.40 -3.72 -25.00
CA THR A 396 9.45 -5.07 -24.42
C THR A 396 8.96 -5.08 -22.98
N VAL A 397 9.41 -4.12 -22.16
CA VAL A 397 9.01 -4.01 -20.76
C VAL A 397 7.51 -3.72 -20.64
N GLN A 398 6.97 -2.84 -21.49
CA GLN A 398 5.53 -2.56 -21.52
C GLN A 398 4.74 -3.82 -21.90
N PHE A 399 5.16 -4.53 -22.95
CA PHE A 399 4.55 -5.78 -23.38
C PHE A 399 4.58 -6.85 -22.27
N GLN A 400 5.72 -7.06 -21.64
CA GLN A 400 5.87 -8.01 -20.54
C GLN A 400 4.94 -7.69 -19.37
N HIS A 401 4.82 -6.42 -18.98
CA HIS A 401 3.91 -6.02 -17.91
C HIS A 401 2.44 -6.29 -18.27
N ARG A 402 2.02 -6.03 -19.53
CA ARG A 402 0.67 -6.35 -20.03
C ARG A 402 0.40 -7.86 -19.96
N VAL A 403 1.33 -8.68 -20.45
CA VAL A 403 1.22 -10.14 -20.42
C VAL A 403 1.16 -10.68 -18.98
N LEU A 404 1.99 -10.14 -18.08
CA LEU A 404 1.95 -10.48 -16.66
C LEU A 404 0.61 -10.08 -16.01
N GLY A 405 0.07 -8.90 -16.34
CA GLY A 405 -1.25 -8.44 -15.91
C GLY A 405 -2.37 -9.39 -16.34
N ILE A 406 -2.42 -9.75 -17.62
CA ILE A 406 -3.39 -10.72 -18.17
C ILE A 406 -3.25 -12.07 -17.46
N THR A 407 -2.03 -12.59 -17.35
CA THR A 407 -1.75 -13.89 -16.71
C THR A 407 -2.16 -13.89 -15.23
N THR A 408 -1.91 -12.78 -14.52
CA THR A 408 -2.31 -12.60 -13.11
C THR A 408 -3.83 -12.61 -12.98
N PHE A 409 -4.53 -11.82 -13.79
CA PHE A 409 -5.97 -11.74 -13.76
C PHE A 409 -6.62 -13.09 -14.10
N SER A 410 -6.18 -13.74 -15.18
CA SER A 410 -6.67 -15.08 -15.56
C SER A 410 -6.43 -16.11 -14.46
N SER A 411 -5.27 -16.07 -13.78
CA SER A 411 -4.97 -16.96 -12.64
C SER A 411 -5.90 -16.70 -11.44
N ILE A 412 -6.21 -15.43 -11.14
CA ILE A 412 -7.17 -15.07 -10.08
C ILE A 412 -8.58 -15.54 -10.45
N VAL A 413 -9.03 -15.34 -11.68
CA VAL A 413 -10.34 -15.83 -12.17
C VAL A 413 -10.42 -17.36 -12.08
N ALA A 414 -9.39 -18.07 -12.54
CA ALA A 414 -9.32 -19.52 -12.47
C ALA A 414 -9.37 -20.01 -11.02
N MET A 415 -8.60 -19.40 -10.12
CA MET A 415 -8.62 -19.71 -8.69
C MET A 415 -9.98 -19.40 -8.06
N TRP A 416 -10.62 -18.30 -8.42
CA TRP A 416 -11.94 -17.92 -7.95
C TRP A 416 -13.02 -18.94 -8.39
N LEU A 417 -13.03 -19.32 -9.67
CA LEU A 417 -13.94 -20.33 -10.21
C LEU A 417 -13.74 -21.69 -9.52
N TRP A 418 -12.49 -22.10 -9.37
CA TRP A 418 -12.17 -23.34 -8.67
C TRP A 418 -12.58 -23.28 -7.19
N SER A 419 -12.43 -22.12 -6.54
CA SER A 419 -12.83 -21.93 -5.14
C SER A 419 -14.30 -22.24 -4.91
N ARG A 420 -15.18 -22.09 -5.92
CA ARG A 420 -16.62 -22.41 -5.82
C ARG A 420 -16.88 -23.87 -5.46
N LYS A 421 -15.95 -24.76 -5.81
CA LYS A 421 -16.00 -26.20 -5.51
C LYS A 421 -15.29 -26.56 -4.19
N VAL A 422 -14.57 -25.61 -3.58
CA VAL A 422 -13.84 -25.82 -2.32
C VAL A 422 -14.69 -25.29 -1.15
N PRO A 423 -14.96 -26.09 -0.11
CA PRO A 423 -15.61 -25.58 1.09
C PRO A 423 -14.64 -24.64 1.82
N LEU A 424 -15.00 -23.36 1.88
CA LEU A 424 -14.21 -22.29 2.50
C LEU A 424 -15.05 -21.57 3.55
N PRO A 425 -14.49 -21.20 4.71
CA PRO A 425 -15.17 -20.35 5.68
C PRO A 425 -15.61 -19.01 5.09
N PRO A 426 -16.64 -18.35 5.66
CA PRO A 426 -17.18 -17.09 5.13
C PRO A 426 -16.13 -16.00 4.92
N ARG A 427 -15.17 -15.85 5.85
CA ARG A 427 -14.08 -14.87 5.72
C ARG A 427 -13.12 -15.17 4.58
N SER A 428 -12.72 -16.44 4.41
CA SER A 428 -11.89 -16.85 3.27
C SER A 428 -12.63 -16.67 1.94
N ARG A 429 -13.94 -16.91 1.92
CA ARG A 429 -14.80 -16.65 0.76
C ARG A 429 -14.87 -15.16 0.43
N LEU A 430 -15.05 -14.31 1.44
CA LEU A 430 -15.03 -12.86 1.28
C LEU A 430 -13.70 -12.38 0.72
N ALA A 431 -12.57 -12.82 1.29
CA ALA A 431 -11.24 -12.49 0.80
C ALA A 431 -11.02 -12.92 -0.66
N MET A 432 -11.50 -14.12 -1.04
CA MET A 432 -11.44 -14.61 -2.43
C MET A 432 -12.28 -13.76 -3.39
N ASN A 433 -13.49 -13.36 -2.99
CA ASN A 433 -14.34 -12.49 -3.80
C ASN A 433 -13.76 -11.07 -3.92
N ALA A 434 -13.22 -10.53 -2.81
CA ALA A 434 -12.54 -9.24 -2.79
C ALA A 434 -11.29 -9.24 -3.69
N LEU A 435 -10.55 -10.37 -3.72
CA LEU A 435 -9.39 -10.52 -4.60
C LEU A 435 -9.78 -10.39 -6.07
N LEU A 436 -10.85 -11.07 -6.49
CA LEU A 436 -11.38 -10.94 -7.85
C LEU A 436 -11.86 -9.52 -8.14
N GLY A 437 -12.64 -8.92 -7.23
CA GLY A 437 -13.16 -7.56 -7.41
C GLY A 437 -12.06 -6.51 -7.57
N MET A 438 -11.04 -6.55 -6.71
CA MET A 438 -9.88 -5.66 -6.82
C MET A 438 -9.04 -5.97 -8.06
N ALA A 439 -8.90 -7.24 -8.47
CA ALA A 439 -8.17 -7.59 -9.69
C ALA A 439 -8.85 -7.02 -10.95
N SER A 440 -10.19 -7.08 -11.01
CA SER A 440 -10.96 -6.44 -12.08
C SER A 440 -10.73 -4.93 -12.10
N LEU A 441 -10.83 -4.26 -10.94
CA LEU A 441 -10.54 -2.83 -10.82
C LEU A 441 -9.11 -2.50 -11.25
N GLN A 442 -8.14 -3.33 -10.88
CA GLN A 442 -6.73 -3.14 -11.22
C GLN A 442 -6.49 -3.19 -12.74
N VAL A 443 -7.09 -4.16 -13.44
CA VAL A 443 -7.01 -4.25 -14.90
C VAL A 443 -7.66 -3.02 -15.54
N THR A 444 -8.83 -2.59 -15.06
CA THR A 444 -9.48 -1.37 -15.53
C THR A 444 -8.60 -0.14 -15.34
N LEU A 445 -7.98 0.03 -14.17
CA LEU A 445 -7.06 1.13 -13.90
C LEU A 445 -5.82 1.09 -14.80
N GLY A 446 -5.30 -0.10 -15.12
CA GLY A 446 -4.13 -0.27 -15.98
C GLY A 446 -4.43 0.15 -17.41
N ILE A 447 -5.58 -0.28 -17.94
CA ILE A 447 -6.07 0.12 -19.26
C ILE A 447 -6.38 1.62 -19.29
N ALA A 448 -7.03 2.15 -18.24
CA ALA A 448 -7.31 3.58 -18.13
C ALA A 448 -6.02 4.43 -18.11
N THR A 449 -4.94 3.93 -17.48
CA THR A 449 -3.64 4.61 -17.48
C THR A 449 -3.09 4.76 -18.90
N LEU A 450 -3.29 3.78 -19.77
CA LEU A 450 -2.88 3.87 -21.18
C LEU A 450 -3.71 4.90 -21.96
N TYR A 451 -5.04 4.82 -21.87
CA TYR A 451 -5.93 5.73 -22.60
C TYR A 451 -5.86 7.17 -22.13
N THR A 452 -5.44 7.41 -20.88
CA THR A 452 -5.27 8.74 -20.32
C THR A 452 -3.85 9.28 -20.43
N LEU A 453 -2.99 8.63 -21.23
CA LEU A 453 -1.59 9.03 -21.44
C LEU A 453 -0.82 9.18 -20.12
N VAL A 454 -0.97 8.19 -19.24
CA VAL A 454 -0.33 8.15 -17.91
C VAL A 454 -0.69 9.37 -17.04
N MET A 455 -1.97 9.78 -17.07
CA MET A 455 -2.45 10.84 -16.21
C MET A 455 -2.16 10.52 -14.74
N THR A 456 -1.47 11.44 -14.06
CA THR A 456 -0.78 11.19 -12.77
C THR A 456 -1.69 10.56 -11.71
N HIS A 457 -2.92 11.03 -11.57
CA HIS A 457 -3.84 10.50 -10.55
C HIS A 457 -4.37 9.11 -10.90
N VAL A 458 -4.58 8.77 -12.18
CA VAL A 458 -4.98 7.42 -12.61
C VAL A 458 -3.82 6.45 -12.44
N ALA A 459 -2.62 6.85 -12.86
CA ALA A 459 -1.40 6.05 -12.69
C ALA A 459 -1.07 5.81 -11.20
N ALA A 460 -1.18 6.84 -10.35
CA ALA A 460 -1.01 6.71 -8.91
C ALA A 460 -2.07 5.81 -8.27
N THR A 461 -3.33 5.90 -8.73
CA THR A 461 -4.41 5.02 -8.27
C THR A 461 -4.17 3.57 -8.71
N HIS A 462 -3.65 3.34 -9.92
CA HIS A 462 -3.22 2.02 -10.37
C HIS A 462 -2.11 1.45 -9.48
N GLN A 463 -1.11 2.26 -9.11
CA GLN A 463 -0.06 1.82 -8.19
C GLN A 463 -0.61 1.50 -6.79
N ALA A 464 -1.48 2.36 -6.24
CA ALA A 464 -2.14 2.12 -4.95
C ALA A 464 -3.03 0.86 -4.99
N GLY A 465 -3.73 0.65 -6.10
CA GLY A 465 -4.54 -0.54 -6.37
C GLY A 465 -3.70 -1.81 -6.42
N SER A 466 -2.49 -1.77 -6.97
CA SER A 466 -1.57 -2.91 -7.00
C SER A 466 -1.19 -3.37 -5.58
N LEU A 467 -0.83 -2.43 -4.70
CA LEU A 467 -0.53 -2.74 -3.29
C LEU A 467 -1.77 -3.21 -2.53
N THR A 468 -2.95 -2.67 -2.86
CA THR A 468 -4.23 -3.11 -2.31
C THR A 468 -4.55 -4.54 -2.74
N LEU A 469 -4.33 -4.89 -4.00
CA LEU A 469 -4.49 -6.24 -4.53
C LEU A 469 -3.56 -7.23 -3.81
N LEU A 470 -2.29 -6.87 -3.63
CA LEU A 470 -1.34 -7.65 -2.84
C LEU A 470 -1.77 -7.79 -1.37
N SER A 471 -2.35 -6.75 -0.79
CA SER A 471 -2.88 -6.77 0.58
C SER A 471 -4.03 -7.78 0.72
N ILE A 472 -4.95 -7.81 -0.24
CA ILE A 472 -6.08 -8.76 -0.26
C ILE A 472 -5.58 -10.18 -0.54
N ALA A 473 -4.60 -10.36 -1.42
CA ALA A 473 -3.97 -11.67 -1.65
C ALA A 473 -3.29 -12.18 -0.35
N THR A 474 -2.60 -11.30 0.37
CA THR A 474 -2.00 -11.59 1.67
C THR A 474 -3.04 -11.95 2.72
N TRP A 475 -4.16 -11.22 2.76
CA TRP A 475 -5.29 -11.53 3.63
C TRP A 475 -5.87 -12.92 3.33
N LEU A 476 -6.11 -13.25 2.05
CA LEU A 476 -6.57 -14.58 1.65
C LEU A 476 -5.60 -15.68 2.08
N MET A 477 -4.30 -15.50 1.86
CA MET A 477 -3.28 -16.46 2.33
C MET A 477 -3.32 -16.64 3.85
N HIS A 478 -3.51 -15.55 4.60
CA HIS A 478 -3.62 -15.57 6.06
C HIS A 478 -4.84 -16.38 6.52
N GLU A 479 -6.01 -16.15 5.90
CA GLU A 479 -7.23 -16.89 6.19
C GLU A 479 -7.06 -18.38 5.85
N LEU A 480 -6.49 -18.70 4.69
CA LEU A 480 -6.29 -20.09 4.25
C LEU A 480 -5.26 -20.83 5.11
N LYS A 481 -4.26 -20.14 5.69
CA LYS A 481 -3.29 -20.75 6.64
C LYS A 481 -3.98 -21.29 7.90
N ARG A 482 -5.09 -20.68 8.32
CA ARG A 482 -5.82 -21.05 9.54
C ARG A 482 -6.68 -22.31 9.37
N LEU A 483 -6.89 -22.76 8.14
CA LEU A 483 -7.60 -24.01 7.87
C LEU A 483 -6.81 -25.21 8.41
N PRO A 484 -7.49 -26.26 8.90
CA PRO A 484 -6.82 -27.49 9.34
C PRO A 484 -5.92 -28.06 8.21
N LYS A 485 -4.85 -28.75 8.60
CA LYS A 485 -3.87 -29.32 7.67
C LYS A 485 -4.15 -30.78 7.40
#